data_AF-A0A1J5IRB3-F1
#
_entry.id   AF-A0A1J5IRB3-F1
#
_cell.length_a   1.000
_cell.length_b   1.000
_cell.length_c   1.000
_cell.angle_alpha   90.00
_cell.angle_beta   90.00
_cell.angle_gamma   90.00
#
_symmetry.space_group_name_H-M   'P 1'
#
loop_
_entity.id
_entity.type
_entity.pdbx_description
1 polymer ?
#
loop_
_entity_poly.entity_id
_entity_poly.type
_entity_poly.pdbx_seq_one_letter_code
_entity_poly.pdbx_strand_id
1 'polypeptide(L)'
;MKTLAFTLILIAVLGLLTYTNPSQDDYRQFVRQTMMRELRRQQEPPAGRWLGSLLGQLGGSVVAAQTIRRDFVFFSLYDAEFGDRRVRFVGIFRNFIVLGDQHGAPQ
;
A
#
# COMPACT_ATOMS: atom_id res chain seq x y z
N MET A 1 11.37 -21.29 -30.36
CA MET A 1 11.72 -19.86 -30.16
C MET A 1 10.67 -19.11 -29.35
N LYS A 2 9.37 -19.15 -29.71
CA LYS A 2 8.30 -18.46 -28.96
C LYS A 2 8.24 -18.80 -27.45
N THR A 3 8.35 -20.07 -27.10
CA THR A 3 8.33 -20.50 -25.68
C THR A 3 9.52 -19.94 -24.89
N LEU A 4 10.70 -19.90 -25.50
CA LEU A 4 11.92 -19.37 -24.88
C LEU A 4 11.81 -17.86 -24.64
N ALA A 5 11.31 -17.11 -25.64
CA ALA A 5 11.04 -15.68 -25.50
C ALA A 5 9.99 -15.40 -24.42
N PHE A 6 8.90 -16.19 -24.38
CA PHE A 6 7.87 -16.06 -23.35
C PHE A 6 8.42 -16.32 -21.95
N THR A 7 9.21 -17.39 -21.77
CA THR A 7 9.85 -17.70 -20.49
C THR A 7 10.78 -16.58 -20.03
N LEU A 8 11.57 -16.00 -20.94
CA LEU A 8 12.45 -14.87 -20.60
C LEU A 8 11.66 -13.63 -20.19
N ILE A 9 10.56 -13.32 -20.88
CA ILE A 9 9.67 -12.21 -20.50
C ILE A 9 9.08 -12.46 -19.12
N LEU A 10 8.59 -13.68 -18.84
CA LEU A 10 8.02 -14.02 -17.55
C LEU A 10 9.05 -13.86 -16.42
N ILE A 11 10.28 -14.34 -16.61
CA ILE A 11 11.37 -14.17 -15.64
C ILE A 11 11.66 -12.69 -15.43
N ALA A 12 11.72 -11.89 -16.50
CA ALA A 12 11.94 -10.45 -16.40
C ALA A 12 10.83 -9.75 -15.61
N VAL A 13 9.55 -10.10 -15.85
CA VAL A 13 8.40 -9.54 -15.12
C VAL A 13 8.44 -9.93 -13.64
N LEU A 14 8.72 -11.20 -13.34
CA LEU A 14 8.84 -11.66 -11.95
C LEU A 14 10.03 -11.01 -11.23
N GLY A 15 11.18 -10.88 -11.91
CA GLY A 15 12.33 -10.16 -11.38
C GLY A 15 12.02 -8.69 -11.10
N LEU A 16 11.28 -8.03 -12.00
CA LEU A 16 10.84 -6.65 -11.83
C LEU A 16 9.89 -6.52 -10.63
N LEU A 17 8.92 -7.43 -10.48
CA LEU A 17 8.01 -7.47 -9.34
C LEU A 17 8.77 -7.56 -8.01
N THR A 18 9.70 -8.49 -7.90
CA THR A 18 10.51 -8.65 -6.68
C THR A 18 11.37 -7.41 -6.40
N TYR A 19 12.02 -6.85 -7.43
CA TYR A 19 12.89 -5.69 -7.28
C TYR A 19 12.12 -4.40 -6.93
N THR A 20 10.87 -4.29 -7.38
CA THR A 20 10.03 -3.12 -7.14
C THR A 20 8.99 -3.33 -6.04
N ASN A 21 9.01 -4.49 -5.38
CA ASN A 21 8.17 -4.77 -4.23
C ASN A 21 8.53 -3.77 -3.11
N PRO A 22 7.59 -2.92 -2.67
CA PRO A 22 7.91 -1.89 -1.71
C PRO A 22 8.33 -2.47 -0.35
N SER A 23 9.21 -1.75 0.31
CA SER A 23 9.64 -2.02 1.68
C SER A 23 8.65 -1.44 2.71
N GLN A 24 8.93 -1.65 4.00
CA GLN A 24 8.17 -0.97 5.05
C GLN A 24 8.46 0.54 5.10
N ASP A 25 9.67 0.96 4.73
CA ASP A 25 10.03 2.38 4.67
C ASP A 25 9.31 3.12 3.54
N ASP A 26 9.17 2.47 2.38
CA ASP A 26 8.38 3.01 1.27
C ASP A 26 6.92 3.24 1.69
N TYR A 27 6.35 2.31 2.48
CA TYR A 27 5.01 2.46 3.03
C TYR A 27 4.93 3.63 4.02
N ARG A 28 5.88 3.75 4.96
CA ARG A 28 5.92 4.87 5.90
C ARG A 28 6.03 6.21 5.18
N GLN A 29 6.83 6.28 4.13
CA GLN A 29 6.97 7.46 3.29
C GLN A 29 5.68 7.77 2.52
N PHE A 30 5.04 6.75 1.93
CA PHE A 30 3.76 6.89 1.25
C PHE A 30 2.68 7.47 2.15
N VAL A 31 2.51 6.92 3.36
CA VAL A 31 1.52 7.43 4.33
C VAL A 31 1.82 8.88 4.71
N ARG A 32 3.07 9.20 5.07
CA ARG A 32 3.49 10.58 5.39
C ARG A 32 3.22 11.55 4.24
N GLN A 33 3.59 11.19 3.01
CA GLN A 33 3.37 12.04 1.85
C GLN A 33 1.89 12.24 1.56
N THR A 34 1.08 11.19 1.70
CA THR A 34 -0.37 11.25 1.47
C THR A 34 -1.04 12.19 2.46
N MET A 35 -0.65 12.12 3.74
CA MET A 35 -1.12 13.06 4.77
C MET A 35 -0.69 14.51 4.50
N MET A 36 0.58 14.73 4.14
CA MET A 36 1.08 16.07 3.83
C MET A 36 0.42 16.69 2.61
N ARG A 37 0.01 15.87 1.62
CA ARG A 37 -0.75 16.32 0.44
C ARG A 37 -2.16 16.74 0.82
N GLU A 38 -2.86 15.96 1.65
CA GLU A 38 -4.20 16.27 2.14
C GLU A 38 -4.21 17.61 2.91
N LEU A 39 -3.20 17.83 3.77
CA LEU A 39 -3.05 19.08 4.51
C LEU A 39 -2.73 20.29 3.62
N ARG A 40 -2.05 20.08 2.49
CA ARG A 40 -1.58 21.17 1.61
C ARG A 40 -2.52 21.52 0.47
N ARG A 41 -3.42 20.64 0.02
CA ARG A 41 -4.24 20.89 -1.17
C ARG A 41 -5.63 20.26 -1.10
N GLN A 42 -6.65 21.11 -1.17
CA GLN A 42 -8.03 20.77 -1.54
C GLN A 42 -8.22 20.50 -3.07
N GLN A 43 -7.15 20.49 -3.89
CA GLN A 43 -7.25 20.68 -5.35
C GLN A 43 -6.74 19.54 -6.27
N GLU A 44 -6.44 18.32 -5.80
CA GLU A 44 -5.92 17.25 -6.68
C GLU A 44 -6.57 15.85 -6.46
N PRO A 45 -6.31 14.84 -7.32
CA PRO A 45 -7.29 13.99 -8.02
C PRO A 45 -8.18 13.10 -7.13
N PRO A 46 -9.36 12.67 -7.63
CA PRO A 46 -10.37 11.96 -6.83
C PRO A 46 -9.85 10.70 -6.13
N ALA A 47 -8.87 10.01 -6.70
CA ALA A 47 -8.28 8.79 -6.12
C ALA A 47 -7.34 9.04 -4.92
N GLY A 48 -6.74 10.22 -4.80
CA GLY A 48 -5.87 10.57 -3.66
C GLY A 48 -6.65 11.07 -2.45
N ARG A 49 -7.79 11.71 -2.70
CA ARG A 49 -8.62 12.36 -1.67
C ARG A 49 -9.24 11.36 -0.69
N TRP A 50 -9.83 10.27 -1.20
CA TRP A 50 -10.44 9.26 -0.32
C TRP A 50 -9.38 8.57 0.56
N LEU A 51 -8.21 8.29 -0.01
CA LEU A 51 -7.09 7.68 0.72
C LEU A 51 -6.53 8.63 1.80
N GLY A 52 -6.36 9.91 1.46
CA GLY A 52 -5.96 10.97 2.38
C GLY A 52 -6.95 11.14 3.52
N SER A 53 -8.25 11.12 3.24
CA SER A 53 -9.30 11.21 4.25
C SER A 53 -9.33 10.00 5.19
N LEU A 54 -9.16 8.77 4.68
CA LEU A 54 -9.09 7.56 5.50
C LEU A 54 -7.86 7.58 6.40
N LEU A 55 -6.67 7.84 5.83
CA LEU A 55 -5.44 7.90 6.61
C LEU A 55 -5.46 9.06 7.62
N GLY A 56 -6.03 10.20 7.25
CA GLY A 56 -6.25 11.34 8.14
C GLY A 56 -7.15 10.98 9.33
N GLN A 57 -8.28 10.32 9.06
CA GLN A 57 -9.24 9.90 10.10
C GLN A 57 -8.64 8.84 11.04
N LEU A 58 -7.75 7.98 10.55
CA LEU A 58 -7.07 6.95 11.34
C LEU A 58 -5.78 7.45 12.01
N GLY A 59 -5.45 8.73 11.91
CA GLY A 59 -4.21 9.27 12.49
C GLY A 59 -2.97 8.61 11.91
N GLY A 60 -2.83 8.62 10.59
CA GLY A 60 -1.82 7.93 9.76
C GLY A 60 -0.37 7.83 10.25
N SER A 61 0.12 8.66 11.18
CA SER A 61 1.39 8.41 11.88
C SER A 61 1.34 7.15 12.76
N VAL A 62 0.20 6.90 13.41
CA VAL A 62 -0.10 5.72 14.21
C VAL A 62 -0.32 4.50 13.31
N VAL A 63 -1.07 4.65 12.22
CA VAL A 63 -1.25 3.60 11.19
C VAL A 63 0.11 3.15 10.66
N ALA A 64 0.99 4.08 10.29
CA ALA A 64 2.32 3.77 9.81
C ALA A 64 3.21 3.05 10.84
N ALA A 65 3.00 3.32 12.14
CA ALA A 65 3.74 2.70 13.23
C ALA A 65 3.23 1.29 13.59
N GLN A 66 1.92 1.06 13.50
CA GLN A 66 1.28 -0.21 13.86
C GLN A 66 0.99 -1.13 12.66
N THR A 67 1.57 -0.83 11.50
CA THR A 67 1.40 -1.68 10.31
C THR A 67 2.33 -2.88 10.32
N ILE A 68 1.76 -4.07 10.15
CA ILE A 68 2.49 -5.32 9.96
C ILE A 68 2.64 -5.59 8.45
N ARG A 69 3.89 -5.67 7.98
CA ARG A 69 4.23 -6.06 6.60
C ARG A 69 4.33 -7.59 6.51
N ARG A 70 3.62 -8.18 5.55
CA ARG A 70 3.75 -9.59 5.16
C ARG A 70 4.27 -9.65 3.72
N ASP A 71 5.48 -10.18 3.55
CA ASP A 71 6.16 -10.23 2.25
C ASP A 71 5.85 -11.53 1.51
N PHE A 72 5.39 -11.43 0.25
CA PHE A 72 5.09 -12.55 -0.63
C PHE A 72 6.01 -12.57 -1.87
N VAL A 73 7.20 -12.00 -1.76
CA VAL A 73 8.23 -11.89 -2.81
C VAL A 73 7.86 -10.90 -3.92
N PHE A 74 6.73 -11.10 -4.59
CA PHE A 74 6.29 -10.28 -5.73
C PHE A 74 5.43 -9.08 -5.32
N PHE A 75 4.84 -9.17 -4.14
CA PHE A 75 4.03 -8.12 -3.53
C PHE A 75 4.14 -8.25 -2.01
N SER A 76 3.70 -7.23 -1.30
CA SER A 76 3.60 -7.24 0.15
C SER A 76 2.21 -6.83 0.60
N LEU A 77 1.70 -7.43 1.67
CA LEU A 77 0.51 -6.96 2.36
C LEU A 77 0.92 -6.12 3.55
N TYR A 78 0.15 -5.06 3.79
CA TYR A 78 0.33 -4.13 4.91
C TYR A 78 -0.99 -4.11 5.67
N ASP A 79 -1.02 -4.78 6.81
CA ASP A 79 -2.16 -4.77 7.71
C ASP A 79 -1.95 -3.67 8.74
N ALA A 80 -2.80 -2.65 8.71
CA ALA A 80 -2.80 -1.59 9.71
C ALA A 80 -4.04 -1.73 10.60
N GLU A 81 -3.81 -1.79 11.91
CA GLU A 81 -4.86 -1.88 12.91
C GLU A 81 -4.95 -0.55 13.66
N PHE A 82 -6.17 -0.03 13.81
CA PHE A 82 -6.43 1.20 14.52
C PHE A 82 -7.78 1.13 15.25
N GLY A 83 -7.74 0.91 16.56
CA GLY A 83 -8.96 0.68 17.35
C GLY A 83 -9.73 -0.52 16.82
N ASP A 84 -10.98 -0.30 16.42
CA ASP A 84 -11.87 -1.33 15.85
C ASP A 84 -11.86 -1.38 14.31
N ARG A 85 -10.93 -0.65 13.67
CA ARG A 85 -10.80 -0.60 12.22
C ARG A 85 -9.52 -1.25 11.75
N ARG A 86 -9.64 -2.05 10.70
CA ARG A 86 -8.49 -2.69 10.06
C ARG A 86 -8.47 -2.33 8.59
N VAL A 87 -7.39 -1.67 8.18
CA VAL A 87 -7.17 -1.29 6.79
C VAL A 87 -6.02 -2.12 6.24
N ARG A 88 -6.25 -2.70 5.06
CA ARG A 88 -5.24 -3.50 4.36
C ARG A 88 -4.79 -2.82 3.08
N PHE A 89 -3.48 -2.77 2.86
CA PHE A 89 -2.86 -2.31 1.63
C PHE A 89 -2.08 -3.44 0.95
N VAL A 90 -2.06 -3.45 -0.38
CA VAL A 90 -1.14 -4.22 -1.23
C VAL A 90 -0.07 -3.29 -1.75
N GLY A 91 1.18 -3.63 -1.50
CA GLY A 91 2.34 -3.03 -2.14
C GLY A 91 2.79 -3.85 -3.32
N ILE A 92 2.81 -3.28 -4.52
CA ILE A 92 3.29 -3.91 -5.75
C ILE A 92 3.79 -2.84 -6.71
N PHE A 93 4.89 -3.08 -7.44
CA PHE A 93 5.46 -2.11 -8.39
C PHE A 93 5.68 -0.71 -7.81
N ARG A 94 6.18 -0.58 -6.57
CA ARG A 94 6.31 0.71 -5.84
C ARG A 94 5.00 1.48 -5.63
N ASN A 95 3.86 0.84 -5.86
CA ASN A 95 2.53 1.41 -5.65
C ASN A 95 1.86 0.75 -4.45
N PHE A 96 0.94 1.49 -3.82
CA PHE A 96 0.12 1.00 -2.72
C PHE A 96 -1.35 1.09 -3.10
N ILE A 97 -2.05 -0.03 -3.00
CA ILE A 97 -3.47 -0.17 -3.32
C ILE A 97 -4.20 -0.59 -2.05
N VAL A 98 -5.27 0.10 -1.67
CA VAL A 98 -6.11 -0.31 -0.54
C VAL A 98 -7.06 -1.41 -0.96
N LEU A 99 -7.12 -2.47 -0.16
CA LEU A 99 -8.01 -3.62 -0.37
C LEU A 99 -9.37 -3.46 0.30
N GLY A 100 -9.53 -2.50 1.21
CA GLY A 100 -10.78 -2.20 1.89
C GLY A 100 -10.58 -1.88 3.39
N ASP A 101 -11.60 -1.27 3.98
CA ASP A 101 -11.76 -1.08 5.42
C ASP A 101 -12.71 -2.17 5.93
N GLN A 102 -12.20 -3.05 6.78
CA GLN A 102 -13.01 -4.05 7.46
C GLN A 102 -13.29 -3.49 8.86
N HIS A 103 -14.54 -3.13 9.14
CA HIS A 103 -14.98 -2.92 10.52
C HIS A 103 -14.81 -4.25 11.26
N GLY A 104 -14.16 -4.23 12.42
CA GLY A 104 -14.24 -5.34 13.35
C GLY A 104 -15.71 -5.69 13.58
N ALA A 105 -16.07 -6.95 13.39
CA ALA A 105 -17.36 -7.42 13.88
C ALA A 105 -17.35 -7.25 15.40
N PRO A 106 -18.40 -6.68 16.02
CA PRO A 106 -18.49 -6.63 17.47
C PRO A 106 -18.44 -8.07 18.00
N GLN A 107 -17.48 -8.34 18.88
CA GLN A 107 -17.43 -9.58 19.67
C GLN A 107 -18.48 -9.54 20.77
#